data_AF-A0A523ZJD7-F1
#
_entry.id   AF-A0A523ZJD7-F1
#
_cell.length_a   1.000
_cell.length_b   1.000
_cell.length_c   1.000
_cell.angle_alpha   90.00
_cell.angle_beta   90.00
_cell.angle_gamma   90.00
#
_symmetry.space_group_name_H-M   'P 1'
#
loop_
_entity.id
_entity.type
_entity.pdbx_description
1 polymer ?
#
loop_
_entity_poly.entity_id
_entity_poly.type
_entity_poly.pdbx_seq_one_letter_code
_entity_poly.pdbx_strand_id
1 'polypeptide(L)'
;MSLEKILEKIIDDANAEAEKILFESREKANGIKEKAEKEASELAEMLVKEAERQGQLEASRLITQARLETKIAILSRKKELVQEVLEKAFQKKILEKTGLKRKIITKEGEREEPLDEARLKEELRSRMENEIVEVLGI
;
A
#
# COMPACT_ATOMS: atom_id res chain seq x y z
N MET A 1 -23.28 69.02 53.29
CA MET A 1 -22.38 68.75 52.14
C MET A 1 -23.03 69.34 50.90
N SER A 2 -22.27 70.01 50.02
CA SER A 2 -22.80 70.58 48.77
C SER A 2 -23.27 69.47 47.83
N LEU A 3 -24.36 69.70 47.10
CA LEU A 3 -24.91 68.80 46.09
C LEU A 3 -23.85 68.39 45.04
N GLU A 4 -22.92 69.31 44.75
CA GLU A 4 -21.82 69.12 43.79
C GLU A 4 -20.89 67.99 44.20
N LYS A 5 -20.55 67.85 45.49
CA LYS A 5 -19.68 66.78 45.98
C LYS A 5 -20.33 65.40 45.88
N ILE A 6 -21.65 65.33 45.94
CA ILE A 6 -22.39 64.07 45.78
C ILE A 6 -22.39 63.65 44.32
N LEU A 7 -22.61 64.60 43.40
CA LEU A 7 -22.54 64.37 41.95
C LEU A 7 -21.14 63.93 41.50
N GLU A 8 -20.09 64.60 41.99
CA GLU A 8 -18.70 64.27 41.69
C GLU A 8 -18.37 62.84 42.12
N LYS A 9 -18.78 62.45 43.34
CA LYS A 9 -18.58 61.08 43.84
C LYS A 9 -19.33 60.03 43.02
N ILE A 10 -20.55 60.32 42.57
CA ILE A 10 -21.33 59.41 41.70
C ILE A 10 -20.61 59.21 40.36
N ILE A 11 -20.05 60.27 39.79
CA ILE A 11 -19.31 60.21 38.53
C ILE A 11 -18.02 59.38 38.71
N ASP A 12 -17.27 59.62 39.79
CA ASP A 12 -16.05 58.87 40.10
C ASP A 12 -16.34 57.37 40.31
N ASP A 13 -17.37 57.05 41.10
CA ASP A 13 -17.79 55.67 41.34
C ASP A 13 -18.24 54.98 40.03
N ALA A 14 -18.97 55.70 39.16
CA ALA A 14 -19.39 55.18 37.86
C ALA A 14 -18.22 54.94 36.90
N ASN A 15 -17.23 55.84 36.88
CA ASN A 15 -16.01 55.68 36.07
C ASN A 15 -15.17 54.50 36.55
N ALA A 16 -15.00 54.35 37.87
CA ALA A 16 -14.26 53.25 38.46
C ALA A 16 -14.91 51.89 38.13
N GLU A 17 -16.25 51.80 38.22
CA GLU A 17 -16.97 50.58 37.85
C GLU A 17 -16.89 50.29 36.35
N ALA A 18 -16.97 51.32 35.49
CA ALA A 18 -16.80 51.17 34.06
C ALA A 18 -15.40 50.67 33.68
N GLU A 19 -14.34 51.21 34.29
CA GLU A 19 -12.97 50.74 34.10
C GLU A 19 -12.79 49.29 34.53
N LYS A 20 -13.39 48.92 35.67
CA LYS A 20 -13.35 47.54 36.17
C LYS A 20 -14.02 46.57 35.20
N ILE A 21 -15.21 46.91 34.69
CA ILE A 21 -15.93 46.11 33.70
C ILE A 21 -15.10 45.96 32.41
N LEU A 22 -14.47 47.05 31.94
CA LEU A 22 -13.62 47.02 30.75
C LEU A 22 -12.39 46.14 30.96
N PHE A 23 -11.74 46.22 32.13
CA PHE A 23 -10.59 45.39 32.47
C PHE A 23 -10.97 43.90 32.50
N GLU A 24 -12.03 43.54 33.23
CA GLU A 24 -12.50 42.15 33.30
C GLU A 24 -12.94 41.61 31.94
N SER A 25 -13.55 42.45 31.10
CA SER A 25 -13.96 42.08 29.75
C SER A 25 -12.76 41.82 28.83
N ARG A 26 -11.71 42.64 28.94
CA ARG A 26 -10.45 42.44 28.19
C ARG A 26 -9.73 41.17 28.62
N GLU A 27 -9.62 40.93 29.92
CA GLU A 27 -9.01 39.71 30.46
C GLU A 27 -9.75 38.46 29.97
N LYS A 28 -11.09 38.47 30.01
CA LYS A 28 -11.91 37.37 29.48
C LYS A 28 -11.70 37.18 27.97
N ALA A 29 -11.68 38.27 27.20
CA ALA A 29 -11.47 38.20 25.75
C ALA A 29 -10.08 37.64 25.40
N ASN A 30 -9.04 38.09 26.10
CA ASN A 30 -7.68 37.58 25.93
C ASN A 30 -7.60 36.09 26.29
N GLY A 31 -8.20 35.69 27.42
CA GLY A 31 -8.23 34.29 27.83
C GLY A 31 -8.98 33.38 26.84
N ILE A 32 -10.03 33.86 26.19
CA ILE A 32 -10.72 33.13 25.11
C ILE A 32 -9.78 32.99 23.91
N LYS A 33 -9.11 34.08 23.52
CA LYS A 33 -8.21 34.09 22.37
C LYS A 33 -7.03 33.14 22.57
N GLU A 34 -6.36 33.18 23.71
CA GLU A 34 -5.23 32.30 24.02
C GLU A 34 -5.63 30.83 24.04
N LYS A 35 -6.80 30.50 24.60
CA LYS A 35 -7.32 29.12 24.56
C LYS A 35 -7.59 28.66 23.14
N ALA A 36 -8.26 29.48 22.34
CA ALA A 36 -8.55 29.16 20.95
C ALA A 36 -7.26 29.00 20.11
N GLU A 37 -6.25 29.84 20.33
CA GLU A 37 -4.95 29.73 19.66
C GLU A 37 -4.23 28.43 20.04
N LYS A 38 -4.26 28.08 21.33
CA LYS A 38 -3.64 26.84 21.82
C LYS A 38 -4.34 25.60 21.25
N GLU A 39 -5.66 25.55 21.32
CA GLU A 39 -6.47 24.45 20.78
C GLU A 39 -6.26 24.31 19.26
N ALA A 40 -6.22 25.43 18.53
CA ALA A 40 -5.95 25.43 17.10
C ALA A 40 -4.54 24.91 16.77
N SER A 41 -3.53 25.29 17.56
CA SER A 41 -2.16 24.80 17.39
C SER A 41 -2.06 23.29 17.64
N GLU A 42 -2.67 22.81 18.72
CA GLU A 42 -2.69 21.37 19.05
C GLU A 42 -3.40 20.56 17.96
N LEU A 43 -4.53 21.07 17.45
CA LEU A 43 -5.26 20.44 16.34
C LEU A 43 -4.42 20.40 15.06
N ALA A 44 -3.74 21.51 14.72
CA ALA A 44 -2.89 21.59 13.55
C ALA A 44 -1.73 20.58 13.63
N GLU A 45 -1.07 20.47 14.78
CA GLU A 45 -0.01 19.48 14.98
C GLU A 45 -0.50 18.05 14.86
N MET A 46 -1.69 17.74 15.41
CA MET A 46 -2.28 16.41 15.27
C MET A 46 -2.60 16.08 13.81
N LEU A 47 -3.16 17.03 13.06
CA LEU A 47 -3.48 16.84 11.64
C LEU A 47 -2.22 16.62 10.80
N VAL A 48 -1.16 17.38 11.05
CA VAL A 48 0.12 17.20 10.35
C VAL A 48 0.71 15.81 10.63
N LYS A 49 0.78 15.40 11.90
CA LYS A 49 1.29 14.08 12.28
C LYS A 49 0.49 12.94 11.66
N GLU A 50 -0.83 13.06 11.64
CA GLU A 50 -1.69 12.04 11.04
C GLU A 50 -1.53 12.00 9.50
N ALA A 51 -1.44 13.15 8.84
CA ALA A 51 -1.18 13.24 7.41
C ALA A 51 0.19 12.63 7.03
N GLU A 52 1.23 12.90 7.81
CA GLU A 52 2.56 12.29 7.63
C GLU A 52 2.50 10.77 7.77
N ARG A 53 1.84 10.27 8.81
CA ARG A 53 1.66 8.83 9.05
C ARG A 53 0.92 8.15 7.90
N GLN A 54 -0.17 8.75 7.43
CA GLN A 54 -0.93 8.25 6.29
C GLN A 54 -0.09 8.27 5.01
N GLY A 55 0.65 9.35 4.76
CA GLY A 55 1.57 9.46 3.62
C GLY A 55 2.64 8.37 3.61
N GLN A 56 3.24 8.08 4.76
CA GLN A 56 4.23 7.01 4.89
C GLN A 56 3.66 5.61 4.62
N LEU A 57 2.43 5.36 5.09
CA LEU A 57 1.73 4.09 4.85
C LEU A 57 1.40 3.91 3.37
N GLU A 58 0.85 4.94 2.71
CA GLU A 58 0.54 4.89 1.28
C GLU A 58 1.81 4.76 0.43
N ALA A 59 2.89 5.46 0.77
CA ALA A 59 4.18 5.30 0.08
C ALA A 59 4.70 3.86 0.20
N SER A 60 4.62 3.27 1.41
CA SER A 60 5.03 1.89 1.65
C SER A 60 4.17 0.88 0.87
N ARG A 61 2.87 1.15 0.79
CA ARG A 61 1.91 0.36 0.01
C ARG A 61 2.26 0.38 -1.48
N LEU A 62 2.49 1.57 -2.05
CA LEU A 62 2.88 1.75 -3.45
C LEU A 62 4.16 0.99 -3.78
N ILE A 63 5.20 1.10 -2.94
CA ILE A 63 6.46 0.38 -3.14
C ILE A 63 6.24 -1.13 -3.11
N THR A 64 5.45 -1.62 -2.15
CA THR A 64 5.16 -3.04 -2.01
C THR A 64 4.38 -3.57 -3.22
N GLN A 65 3.39 -2.81 -3.69
CA GLN A 65 2.63 -3.15 -4.88
C GLN A 65 3.51 -3.19 -6.13
N ALA A 66 4.34 -2.16 -6.37
CA ALA A 66 5.24 -2.11 -7.51
C ALA A 66 6.23 -3.29 -7.52
N ARG A 67 6.75 -3.68 -6.34
CA ARG A 67 7.61 -4.86 -6.19
C ARG A 67 6.87 -6.15 -6.52
N LEU A 68 5.61 -6.28 -6.09
CA LEU A 68 4.78 -7.44 -6.38
C LEU A 68 4.47 -7.54 -7.88
N GLU A 69 4.06 -6.44 -8.50
CA GLU A 69 3.80 -6.35 -9.94
C GLU A 69 5.05 -6.73 -10.76
N THR A 70 6.21 -6.23 -10.35
CA THR A 70 7.49 -6.59 -10.97
C THR A 70 7.77 -8.10 -10.87
N LYS A 71 7.57 -8.69 -9.68
CA LYS A 71 7.74 -10.15 -9.50
C LYS A 71 6.78 -10.95 -10.36
N ILE A 72 5.51 -10.54 -10.43
CA ILE A 72 4.51 -11.19 -11.27
C ILE A 72 4.91 -11.09 -12.74
N ALA A 73 5.31 -9.92 -13.22
CA ALA A 73 5.75 -9.72 -14.60
C ALA A 73 6.95 -10.61 -14.96
N ILE A 74 7.96 -10.68 -14.08
CA ILE A 74 9.12 -11.56 -14.27
C ILE A 74 8.68 -13.02 -14.33
N LEU A 75 7.84 -13.48 -13.41
CA LEU A 75 7.37 -14.87 -13.38
C LEU A 75 6.54 -15.23 -14.62
N SER A 76 5.65 -14.34 -15.06
CA SER A 76 4.89 -14.51 -16.30
C SER A 76 5.83 -14.61 -17.50
N ARG A 77 6.81 -13.71 -17.62
CA ARG A 77 7.75 -13.75 -18.74
C ARG A 77 8.61 -15.01 -18.74
N LYS A 78 9.04 -15.49 -17.56
CA LYS A 78 9.75 -16.77 -17.45
C LYS A 78 8.89 -17.93 -17.96
N LYS A 79 7.62 -17.99 -17.57
CA LYS A 79 6.67 -19.03 -18.03
C LYS A 79 6.46 -18.97 -19.54
N GLU A 80 6.30 -17.78 -20.11
CA GLU A 80 6.18 -17.57 -21.55
C GLU A 80 7.42 -18.08 -22.29
N LEU A 81 8.63 -17.77 -21.80
CA LEU A 81 9.87 -18.22 -22.44
C LEU A 81 10.00 -19.75 -22.43
N VAL A 82 9.65 -20.41 -21.33
CA VAL A 82 9.64 -21.89 -21.27
C VAL A 82 8.66 -22.46 -22.28
N GLN A 83 7.45 -21.88 -22.37
CA GLN A 83 6.44 -22.29 -23.34
C GLN A 83 6.91 -22.07 -24.78
N GLU A 84 7.47 -20.90 -25.11
CA GLU A 84 8.01 -20.59 -26.44
C GLU A 84 9.10 -21.59 -26.86
N VAL A 85 9.99 -21.96 -25.94
CA VAL A 85 11.06 -22.94 -26.21
C VAL A 85 10.48 -24.32 -26.47
N LEU A 86 9.51 -24.77 -25.66
CA LEU A 86 8.82 -26.03 -25.86
C LEU A 86 8.08 -26.05 -27.21
N GLU A 87 7.30 -25.02 -27.53
CA GLU A 87 6.58 -24.95 -28.80
C GLU A 87 7.53 -25.02 -30.00
N LYS A 88 8.64 -24.27 -29.97
CA LYS A 88 9.67 -24.32 -31.02
C LYS A 88 10.35 -25.69 -31.11
N ALA A 89 10.56 -26.37 -29.98
CA ALA A 89 11.11 -27.72 -29.96
C ALA A 89 10.15 -28.72 -30.63
N PHE A 90 8.86 -28.64 -30.33
CA PHE A 90 7.82 -29.49 -30.91
C PHE A 90 7.56 -29.22 -32.40
N GLN A 91 7.74 -27.98 -32.86
CA GLN A 91 7.68 -27.63 -34.29
C GLN A 91 8.87 -28.14 -35.11
N LYS A 92 9.98 -28.58 -34.49
CA LYS A 92 11.07 -29.20 -35.24
C LYS A 92 10.60 -30.56 -35.79
N LYS A 93 10.66 -30.72 -37.11
CA LYS A 93 10.38 -31.94 -37.92
C LYS A 93 10.94 -33.27 -37.40
N ILE A 94 11.83 -33.25 -36.39
CA ILE A 94 12.38 -34.44 -35.72
C ILE A 94 11.28 -35.16 -34.92
N LEU A 95 10.33 -34.43 -34.33
CA LEU A 95 9.22 -35.04 -33.56
C LEU A 95 8.09 -35.53 -34.47
N GLU A 96 7.88 -34.91 -35.63
CA GLU A 96 6.88 -35.35 -36.63
C GLU A 96 7.18 -36.71 -37.26
N LYS A 97 8.46 -37.12 -37.32
CA LYS A 97 8.89 -38.37 -37.98
C LYS A 97 8.78 -39.62 -37.11
N THR A 98 8.64 -39.46 -35.80
CA THR A 98 8.62 -40.55 -34.84
C THR A 98 7.36 -40.40 -34.01
N GLY A 99 6.28 -41.07 -34.41
CA GLY A 99 5.07 -41.17 -33.59
C GLY A 99 5.46 -41.62 -32.19
N LEU A 100 5.30 -40.72 -31.21
CA LEU A 100 5.73 -40.96 -29.84
C LEU A 100 4.78 -41.98 -29.20
N LYS A 101 5.35 -43.07 -28.68
CA LYS A 101 4.61 -44.10 -27.97
C LYS A 101 5.08 -44.15 -26.53
N ARG A 102 4.14 -44.26 -25.60
CA ARG A 102 4.42 -44.48 -24.19
C ARG A 102 4.42 -45.97 -23.91
N LYS A 103 5.50 -46.47 -23.32
CA LYS A 103 5.58 -47.84 -22.82
C LYS A 103 5.24 -47.84 -21.33
N ILE A 104 4.16 -48.54 -20.96
CA ILE A 104 3.72 -48.72 -19.58
C ILE A 104 4.15 -50.12 -19.15
N ILE A 105 4.96 -50.20 -18.10
CA ILE A 105 5.43 -51.47 -17.53
C ILE A 105 4.57 -51.77 -16.30
N THR A 106 3.72 -52.79 -16.39
CA THR A 106 2.95 -53.31 -15.24
C THR A 106 3.43 -54.72 -14.87
N LYS A 107 2.96 -55.24 -13.72
CA LYS A 107 3.29 -56.61 -13.27
C LYS A 107 2.79 -57.71 -14.24
N GLU A 108 1.90 -57.36 -15.16
CA GLU A 108 1.22 -58.27 -16.09
C GLU A 108 1.77 -58.19 -17.52
N GLY A 109 2.71 -57.27 -17.79
CA GLY A 109 3.37 -57.13 -19.09
C GLY A 109 3.63 -55.68 -19.51
N GLU A 110 4.15 -55.51 -20.73
CA GLU A 110 4.44 -54.21 -21.33
C GLU A 110 3.31 -53.81 -22.29
N ARG A 111 2.77 -52.58 -22.15
CA ARG A 111 1.73 -52.04 -23.03
C ARG A 111 2.21 -50.75 -23.69
N GLU A 112 2.05 -50.64 -25.01
CA GLU A 112 2.32 -49.40 -25.76
C GLU A 112 1.02 -48.65 -26.04
N GLU A 113 0.99 -47.37 -25.68
CA GLU A 113 -0.12 -46.45 -25.98
C GLU A 113 0.39 -45.24 -26.77
N PRO A 114 -0.41 -44.69 -27.71
CA PRO A 114 -0.07 -43.44 -28.37
C PRO A 114 0.01 -42.33 -27.32
N LEU A 115 1.12 -41.60 -27.31
CA LEU A 115 1.33 -40.55 -26.33
C LEU A 115 0.69 -39.26 -26.82
N ASP A 116 -0.25 -38.73 -26.04
CA ASP A 116 -0.86 -37.42 -26.29
C ASP A 116 0.20 -36.32 -26.16
N GLU A 117 0.38 -35.54 -27.24
CA GLU A 117 1.33 -34.44 -27.32
C GLU A 117 1.04 -33.36 -26.27
N ALA A 118 -0.23 -33.08 -25.96
CA ALA A 118 -0.60 -32.08 -24.96
C ALA A 118 -0.14 -32.50 -23.57
N ARG A 119 -0.34 -33.78 -23.23
CA ARG A 119 0.09 -34.36 -21.96
C ARG A 119 1.61 -34.42 -21.83
N LEU A 120 2.31 -34.78 -22.91
CA LEU A 120 3.78 -34.77 -22.92
C LEU A 120 4.34 -33.35 -22.73
N LYS A 121 3.75 -32.34 -23.40
CA LYS A 121 4.15 -30.94 -23.24
C LYS A 121 4.05 -30.47 -21.79
N GLU A 122 2.98 -30.86 -21.09
CA GLU A 122 2.76 -30.50 -19.68
C GLU A 122 3.78 -31.19 -18.73
N GLU A 123 4.05 -32.48 -18.95
CA GLU A 123 5.05 -33.23 -18.19
C GLU A 123 6.47 -32.66 -18.39
N LEU A 124 6.84 -32.37 -19.64
CA LEU A 124 8.15 -31.78 -19.98
C LEU A 124 8.29 -30.36 -19.45
N ARG A 125 7.22 -29.55 -19.51
CA ARG A 125 7.21 -28.21 -18.92
C ARG A 125 7.57 -28.25 -17.44
N SER A 126 6.88 -29.10 -16.68
CA SER A 126 7.10 -29.22 -15.24
C SER A 126 8.53 -29.65 -14.91
N ARG A 127 9.09 -30.59 -15.70
CA ARG A 127 10.48 -31.02 -15.56
C ARG A 127 11.48 -29.91 -15.90
N MET A 128 11.27 -29.21 -17.02
CA MET A 128 12.15 -28.11 -17.42
C MET A 128 12.13 -26.96 -16.41
N GLU A 129 10.96 -26.62 -15.87
CA GLU A 129 10.85 -25.60 -14.82
C GLU A 129 11.68 -25.99 -13.57
N ASN A 130 11.62 -27.26 -13.14
CA ASN A 130 12.43 -27.76 -12.03
C ASN A 130 13.94 -27.78 -12.33
N GLU A 131 14.34 -28.21 -13.53
CA GLU A 131 15.75 -28.25 -13.93
C GLU A 131 16.35 -26.84 -14.02
N ILE A 132 15.56 -25.86 -14.50
CA ILE A 132 15.96 -24.44 -14.52
C ILE A 132 16.19 -23.91 -13.10
N VAL A 133 15.31 -24.27 -12.15
CA VAL A 133 15.44 -23.92 -10.73
C VAL A 133 16.73 -24.52 -10.15
N GLU A 134 16.99 -25.80 -10.38
CA GLU A 134 18.18 -26.50 -9.90
C GLU A 134 19.48 -25.92 -10.46
N VAL A 135 19.53 -25.64 -11.77
CA VAL A 135 20.74 -25.13 -12.44
C VAL A 135 21.03 -23.67 -12.07
N LEU A 136 20.00 -22.85 -11.92
CA LEU A 136 20.15 -21.42 -11.61
C LEU A 136 20.24 -21.13 -10.11
N GLY A 137 19.98 -22.13 -9.24
CA GLY A 137 20.06 -21.98 -7.78
C GLY A 137 19.08 -20.95 -7.21
N ILE A 138 17.92 -20.80 -7.84
CA ILE A 138 16.86 -19.83 -7.48
C ILE A 138 15.57 -20.53 -7.08
#